data_AF-A0A412W0T4-F1
#
_entry.id   AF-A0A412W0T4-F1
#
_cell.length_a   1.000
_cell.length_b   1.000
_cell.length_c   1.000
_cell.angle_alpha   90.00
_cell.angle_beta   90.00
_cell.angle_gamma   90.00
#
_symmetry.space_group_name_H-M   'P 1'
#
loop_
_entity.id
_entity.type
_entity.pdbx_description
1 polymer ?
#
loop_
_entity_poly.entity_id
_entity_poly.type
_entity_poly.pdbx_seq_one_letter_code
_entity_poly.pdbx_strand_id
1 'polypeptide(L)'
;MDIKIKYMKKIIFVSLILGSFLWEGCDDNSFDYQMYQPGLNDIDSVYFSTGAPMMIADGQATLDFIVEAYRKVKMDNEEGVRVDSMVPVDIKTLPAGSVKIFKGTEEVGEKWSTTDATPGTVTFIAKVGERASSPKTVVLRPKPALPPLKYVDVVFHVFELKKSAPSYNPLTYQEMDYELLEQALQNMNDVFNNKVGRGPNGASANIVFRLASKNGNGMELQKPGYNRIDYDENNIKPSSWGFNVSSFIAYINENANRIWDPEKYLNIVVIPSGANMSMGTKTPQWQVVADGEEPIAGIPNVVDDYTIPTRDYANTCIGVPQTLFRPGSGKKIELYPFVGSFYGILGTNRKVGNTDYCTDTQLYDGSGIWSELKKVSWNGDKFLANNAMDDNRYPSLRNNFTLDQITRMRQVMEKCPGRNNGLDQ
;
A
#
# COMPACT_ATOMS: atom_id res chain seq x y z
N MET A 1 -41.09 -77.71 -38.49
CA MET A 1 -40.10 -77.21 -37.49
C MET A 1 -39.83 -75.74 -37.84
N ASP A 2 -40.91 -74.95 -37.80
CA ASP A 2 -41.04 -73.68 -38.54
C ASP A 2 -40.82 -72.43 -37.67
N ILE A 3 -40.26 -72.63 -36.48
CA ILE A 3 -39.93 -71.53 -35.55
C ILE A 3 -38.46 -71.10 -35.68
N LYS A 4 -37.57 -71.95 -36.23
CA LYS A 4 -36.12 -71.63 -36.35
C LYS A 4 -35.75 -70.77 -37.56
N ILE A 5 -36.52 -70.78 -38.66
CA ILE A 5 -36.15 -70.06 -39.90
C ILE A 5 -36.53 -68.56 -39.83
N LYS A 6 -37.55 -68.20 -39.05
CA LYS A 6 -38.01 -66.80 -38.93
C LYS A 6 -37.09 -65.93 -38.04
N TYR A 7 -36.35 -66.53 -37.11
CA TYR A 7 -35.40 -65.84 -36.22
C TYR A 7 -34.03 -65.58 -36.85
N MET A 8 -33.56 -66.46 -37.76
CA MET A 8 -32.26 -66.28 -38.44
C MET A 8 -32.25 -65.09 -39.41
N LYS A 9 -33.38 -64.78 -40.08
CA LYS A 9 -33.47 -63.62 -41.00
C LYS A 9 -33.52 -62.27 -40.28
N LYS A 10 -34.00 -62.21 -39.03
CA LYS A 10 -33.99 -60.96 -38.23
C LYS A 10 -32.61 -60.65 -37.62
N ILE A 11 -31.84 -61.68 -37.26
CA ILE A 11 -30.50 -61.50 -36.68
C ILE A 11 -29.49 -61.03 -37.75
N ILE A 12 -29.60 -61.51 -38.99
CA ILE A 12 -28.70 -61.08 -40.08
C ILE A 12 -28.98 -59.63 -40.52
N PHE A 13 -30.24 -59.17 -40.47
CA PHE A 13 -30.60 -57.79 -40.84
C PHE A 13 -30.20 -56.75 -39.77
N VAL A 14 -30.20 -57.13 -38.48
CA VAL A 14 -29.80 -56.24 -37.38
C VAL A 14 -28.27 -56.08 -37.32
N SER A 15 -27.51 -57.15 -37.62
CA SER A 15 -26.04 -57.08 -37.65
C SER A 15 -25.47 -56.29 -38.84
N LEU A 16 -26.21 -56.18 -39.95
CA LEU A 16 -25.81 -55.39 -41.12
C LEU A 16 -26.07 -53.88 -40.94
N ILE A 17 -27.06 -53.50 -40.12
CA ILE A 17 -27.33 -52.10 -39.78
C ILE A 17 -26.38 -51.62 -38.66
N LEU A 18 -26.06 -52.46 -37.67
CA LEU A 18 -25.08 -52.10 -36.63
C LEU A 18 -23.62 -52.06 -37.12
N GLY A 19 -23.29 -52.77 -38.20
CA GLY A 19 -21.96 -52.70 -38.82
C GLY A 19 -21.72 -51.47 -39.70
N SER A 20 -22.80 -50.82 -40.19
CA SER A 20 -22.71 -49.64 -41.05
C SER A 20 -22.74 -48.30 -40.29
N PHE A 21 -23.09 -48.32 -38.99
CA PHE A 21 -22.97 -47.16 -38.09
C PHE A 21 -21.60 -47.05 -37.38
N LEU A 22 -20.67 -47.98 -37.63
CA LEU A 22 -19.32 -47.96 -37.03
C LEU A 22 -18.23 -47.48 -37.99
N TRP A 23 -18.60 -46.96 -39.17
CA TRP A 23 -17.67 -46.40 -40.16
C TRP A 23 -17.92 -44.93 -40.54
N GLU A 24 -18.84 -44.26 -39.85
CA GLU A 24 -18.75 -42.81 -39.65
C GLU A 24 -18.21 -42.58 -38.24
N GLY A 25 -16.95 -42.98 -38.02
CA GLY A 25 -16.15 -42.31 -37.02
C GLY A 25 -16.14 -40.85 -37.43
N CYS A 26 -16.89 -40.03 -36.69
CA CYS A 26 -16.72 -38.60 -36.71
C CYS A 26 -15.21 -38.38 -36.58
N ASP A 27 -14.57 -37.83 -37.61
CA ASP A 27 -13.23 -37.30 -37.46
C ASP A 27 -13.36 -36.28 -36.32
N ASP A 28 -13.00 -36.70 -35.11
CA ASP A 28 -12.46 -35.79 -34.11
C ASP A 28 -11.19 -35.26 -34.76
N ASN A 29 -11.36 -34.32 -35.68
CA ASN A 29 -10.40 -33.28 -35.95
C ASN A 29 -10.22 -32.61 -34.60
N SER A 30 -9.36 -33.21 -33.79
CA SER A 30 -8.67 -32.56 -32.71
C SER A 30 -7.95 -31.41 -33.39
N PHE A 31 -8.65 -30.27 -33.46
CA PHE A 31 -8.01 -29.02 -33.75
C PHE A 31 -7.02 -28.85 -32.61
N ASP A 32 -5.75 -29.17 -32.90
CA ASP A 32 -4.63 -28.87 -32.04
C ASP A 32 -4.53 -27.34 -32.04
N TYR A 33 -5.33 -26.71 -31.17
CA TYR A 33 -5.27 -25.28 -30.91
C TYR A 33 -3.96 -25.02 -30.18
N GLN A 34 -2.85 -25.08 -30.90
CA GLN A 34 -1.62 -24.49 -30.41
C GLN A 34 -1.83 -22.98 -30.46
N MET A 35 -2.08 -22.40 -29.28
CA MET A 35 -2.01 -20.95 -29.12
C MET A 35 -0.66 -20.51 -29.66
N TYR A 36 -0.68 -19.69 -30.70
CA TYR A 36 0.52 -19.15 -31.31
C TYR A 36 1.40 -18.53 -30.22
N GLN A 37 2.64 -19.00 -30.12
CA GLN A 37 3.64 -18.46 -29.19
C GLN A 37 4.53 -17.46 -29.94
N PRO A 38 4.47 -16.16 -29.62
CA PRO A 38 5.32 -15.16 -30.24
C PRO A 38 6.80 -15.41 -29.94
N GLY A 39 7.63 -15.35 -30.97
CA GLY A 39 9.08 -15.34 -30.87
C GLY A 39 9.65 -13.92 -30.89
N LEU A 40 10.99 -13.82 -30.84
CA LEU A 40 11.70 -12.52 -30.84
C LEU A 40 11.44 -11.69 -32.09
N ASN A 41 11.23 -12.35 -33.23
CA ASN A 41 10.98 -11.68 -34.51
C ASN A 41 9.60 -11.03 -34.57
N ASP A 42 8.68 -11.41 -33.67
CA ASP A 42 7.32 -10.88 -33.61
C ASP A 42 7.22 -9.65 -32.71
N ILE A 43 8.32 -9.22 -32.09
CA ILE A 43 8.32 -8.04 -31.23
C ILE A 43 8.39 -6.77 -32.09
N ASP A 44 7.34 -5.95 -31.96
CA ASP A 44 7.23 -4.68 -32.66
C ASP A 44 7.64 -3.49 -31.77
N SER A 45 7.40 -3.57 -30.46
CA SER A 45 7.79 -2.51 -29.52
C SER A 45 8.12 -3.03 -28.12
N VAL A 46 8.93 -2.24 -27.41
CA VAL A 46 9.33 -2.50 -26.02
C VAL A 46 8.96 -1.28 -25.18
N TYR A 47 8.12 -1.50 -24.18
CA TYR A 47 7.87 -0.56 -23.10
C TYR A 47 8.87 -0.77 -21.97
N PHE A 48 9.36 0.33 -21.41
CA PHE A 48 10.31 0.31 -20.33
C PHE A 48 10.00 1.41 -19.31
N SER A 49 10.01 1.03 -18.04
CA SER A 49 9.94 1.94 -16.90
C SER A 49 11.03 1.64 -15.90
N THR A 50 11.58 2.70 -15.30
CA THR A 50 12.53 2.65 -14.19
C THR A 50 11.83 2.54 -12.83
N GLY A 51 10.50 2.58 -12.79
CA GLY A 51 9.70 2.59 -11.57
C GLY A 51 9.66 3.95 -10.87
N ALA A 52 10.73 4.74 -10.94
CA ALA A 52 10.76 6.11 -10.44
C ALA A 52 11.63 7.02 -11.33
N PRO A 53 11.31 8.32 -11.40
CA PRO A 53 12.12 9.31 -12.12
C PRO A 53 13.35 9.75 -11.33
N MET A 54 13.45 9.39 -10.05
CA MET A 54 14.58 9.72 -9.19
C MET A 54 14.84 8.63 -8.15
N MET A 55 16.09 8.55 -7.69
CA MET A 55 16.54 7.59 -6.69
C MET A 55 17.63 8.18 -5.79
N ILE A 56 17.63 7.81 -4.52
CA ILE A 56 18.72 8.12 -3.58
C ILE A 56 19.89 7.16 -3.80
N ALA A 57 21.10 7.69 -3.92
CA ALA A 57 22.34 6.92 -4.06
C ALA A 57 22.91 6.54 -2.69
N ASP A 58 22.25 5.63 -1.96
CA ASP A 58 22.68 5.15 -0.64
C ASP A 58 23.03 3.65 -0.59
N GLY A 59 22.95 2.96 -1.73
CA GLY A 59 23.15 1.51 -1.87
C GLY A 59 21.97 0.65 -1.41
N GLN A 60 20.95 1.23 -0.77
CA GLN A 60 19.74 0.55 -0.31
C GLN A 60 18.56 0.80 -1.25
N ALA A 61 18.34 2.05 -1.63
CA ALA A 61 17.33 2.43 -2.61
C ALA A 61 17.61 1.74 -3.94
N THR A 62 16.56 1.16 -4.52
CA THR A 62 16.65 0.30 -5.69
C THR A 62 15.60 0.69 -6.71
N LEU A 63 16.01 0.84 -7.97
CA LEU A 63 15.08 0.86 -9.11
C LEU A 63 14.65 -0.58 -9.41
N ASP A 64 13.35 -0.83 -9.45
CA ASP A 64 12.76 -2.08 -9.94
C ASP A 64 12.29 -1.86 -11.38
N PHE A 65 13.06 -2.36 -12.34
CA PHE A 65 12.77 -2.16 -13.76
C PHE A 65 11.53 -2.95 -14.21
N ILE A 66 10.73 -2.33 -15.07
CA ILE A 66 9.56 -2.95 -15.68
C ILE A 66 9.73 -2.92 -17.19
N VAL A 67 9.85 -4.10 -17.78
CA VAL A 67 9.93 -4.30 -19.23
C VAL A 67 8.67 -5.02 -19.70
N GLU A 68 8.06 -4.53 -20.76
CA GLU A 68 6.97 -5.20 -21.45
C GLU A 68 7.22 -5.16 -22.95
N ALA A 69 6.86 -6.22 -23.65
CA ALA A 69 7.01 -6.32 -25.09
C ALA A 69 5.64 -6.46 -25.73
N TYR A 70 5.48 -5.89 -26.92
CA TYR A 70 4.24 -5.94 -27.66
C TYR A 70 4.49 -6.33 -29.10
N ARG A 71 3.53 -7.08 -29.65
CA ARG A 71 3.44 -7.39 -31.07
C ARG A 71 2.22 -6.72 -31.67
N LYS A 72 2.31 -6.42 -32.95
CA LYS A 72 1.24 -5.87 -33.74
C LYS A 72 0.44 -7.01 -34.38
N VAL A 73 -0.85 -7.06 -34.09
CA VAL A 73 -1.77 -8.03 -34.67
C VAL A 73 -2.89 -7.27 -35.35
N LYS A 74 -3.24 -7.68 -36.58
CA LYS A 74 -4.41 -7.14 -37.26
C LYS A 74 -5.68 -7.75 -36.68
N MET A 75 -6.51 -6.92 -36.07
CA MET A 75 -7.79 -7.30 -35.46
C MET A 75 -8.90 -6.42 -36.03
N ASP A 76 -10.11 -6.97 -36.15
CA ASP A 76 -11.26 -6.16 -36.54
C ASP A 76 -11.75 -5.37 -35.32
N ASN A 77 -11.96 -4.06 -35.47
CA ASN A 77 -12.53 -3.21 -34.42
C ASN A 77 -14.04 -3.47 -34.26
N GLU A 78 -14.71 -2.77 -33.33
CA GLU A 78 -16.16 -2.90 -33.10
C GLU A 78 -17.01 -2.60 -34.34
N GLU A 79 -16.45 -1.92 -35.35
CA GLU A 79 -17.08 -1.56 -36.61
C GLU A 79 -16.73 -2.54 -37.76
N GLY A 80 -15.99 -3.62 -37.46
CA GLY A 80 -15.56 -4.62 -38.44
C GLY A 80 -14.39 -4.17 -39.33
N VAL A 81 -13.74 -3.05 -39.01
CA VAL A 81 -12.58 -2.53 -39.72
C VAL A 81 -11.30 -3.13 -39.15
N ARG A 82 -10.48 -3.72 -40.03
CA ARG A 82 -9.21 -4.33 -39.65
C ARG A 82 -8.17 -3.27 -39.29
N VAL A 83 -7.83 -3.18 -38.00
CA VAL A 83 -6.87 -2.24 -37.43
C VAL A 83 -5.66 -2.97 -36.84
N ASP A 84 -4.52 -2.27 -36.78
CA ASP A 84 -3.33 -2.75 -36.08
C ASP A 84 -3.55 -2.58 -34.56
N SER A 85 -3.61 -3.69 -33.84
CA SER A 85 -3.73 -3.72 -32.38
C SER A 85 -2.43 -4.22 -31.75
N MET A 86 -1.97 -3.55 -30.69
CA MET A 86 -0.81 -3.99 -29.92
C MET A 86 -1.25 -5.01 -28.86
N VAL A 87 -0.70 -6.21 -28.94
CA VAL A 87 -0.97 -7.31 -28.02
C VAL A 87 0.28 -7.57 -27.18
N PRO A 88 0.17 -7.64 -25.83
CA PRO A 88 1.30 -7.93 -24.98
C PRO A 88 1.86 -9.33 -25.28
N VAL A 89 3.19 -9.44 -25.25
CA VAL A 89 3.92 -10.70 -25.32
C VAL A 89 4.43 -11.02 -23.93
N ASP A 90 4.18 -12.26 -23.46
CA ASP A 90 4.77 -12.72 -22.21
C ASP A 90 6.28 -12.89 -22.40
N ILE A 91 7.05 -11.93 -21.90
CA ILE A 91 8.50 -11.93 -22.01
C ILE A 91 9.16 -13.14 -21.33
N LYS A 92 8.44 -13.85 -20.45
CA LYS A 92 8.94 -15.06 -19.77
C LYS A 92 8.95 -16.28 -20.67
N THR A 93 8.19 -16.28 -21.77
CA THR A 93 8.17 -17.38 -22.74
C THR A 93 9.25 -17.22 -23.81
N LEU A 94 9.95 -16.07 -23.84
CA LEU A 94 11.04 -15.82 -24.77
C LEU A 94 12.32 -16.57 -24.35
N PRO A 95 13.27 -16.82 -25.28
CA PRO A 95 14.54 -17.45 -24.94
C PRO A 95 15.28 -16.73 -23.81
N ALA A 96 15.95 -17.47 -22.93
CA ALA A 96 16.72 -16.89 -21.83
C ALA A 96 17.77 -15.89 -22.35
N GLY A 97 17.91 -14.75 -21.66
CA GLY A 97 18.82 -13.67 -22.07
C GLY A 97 18.30 -12.76 -23.18
N SER A 98 17.06 -12.95 -23.63
CA SER A 98 16.43 -12.08 -24.64
C SER A 98 16.10 -10.68 -24.11
N VAL A 99 15.85 -10.55 -22.82
CA VAL A 99 15.57 -9.27 -22.16
C VAL A 99 16.84 -8.77 -21.49
N LYS A 100 17.29 -7.58 -21.87
CA LYS A 100 18.50 -6.95 -21.36
C LYS A 100 18.25 -5.49 -21.05
N ILE A 101 18.86 -4.98 -19.99
CA ILE A 101 18.75 -3.58 -19.59
C ILE A 101 20.15 -3.01 -19.56
N PHE A 102 20.32 -1.80 -20.09
CA PHE A 102 21.62 -1.16 -20.19
C PHE A 102 21.63 0.19 -19.50
N LYS A 103 22.67 0.44 -18.72
CA LYS A 103 23.07 1.74 -18.17
C LYS A 103 24.19 2.29 -19.06
N GLY A 104 23.86 3.15 -20.02
CA GLY A 104 24.80 3.47 -21.10
C GLY A 104 25.15 2.21 -21.91
N THR A 105 26.41 1.75 -21.85
CA THR A 105 26.86 0.52 -22.51
C THR A 105 26.97 -0.69 -21.57
N GLU A 106 26.80 -0.49 -20.27
CA GLU A 106 26.90 -1.53 -19.25
C GLU A 106 25.56 -2.27 -19.12
N GLU A 107 25.56 -3.59 -19.29
CA GLU A 107 24.38 -4.41 -19.01
C GLU A 107 24.14 -4.48 -17.50
N VAL A 108 22.90 -4.24 -17.07
CA VAL A 108 22.45 -4.30 -15.67
C VAL A 108 21.29 -5.29 -15.54
N GLY A 109 21.05 -5.76 -14.32
CA GLY A 109 19.94 -6.67 -14.04
C GLY A 109 18.57 -5.99 -14.01
N GLU A 110 17.55 -6.74 -13.59
CA GLU A 110 16.17 -6.25 -13.41
C GLU A 110 16.03 -5.21 -12.27
N LYS A 111 17.08 -5.07 -11.47
CA LYS A 111 17.17 -4.11 -10.37
C LYS A 111 18.50 -3.39 -10.44
N TRP A 112 18.51 -2.13 -10.00
CA TRP A 112 19.74 -1.34 -9.93
C TRP A 112 19.77 -0.41 -8.72
N SER A 113 20.92 -0.34 -8.05
CA SER A 113 21.21 0.59 -6.95
C SER A 113 22.64 1.12 -7.09
N THR A 114 22.94 2.23 -6.40
CA THR A 114 24.28 2.84 -6.40
C THR A 114 24.52 3.58 -5.08
N THR A 115 25.78 3.80 -4.72
CA THR A 115 26.21 4.75 -3.67
C THR A 115 26.82 6.04 -4.25
N ASP A 116 27.00 6.09 -5.57
CA ASP A 116 27.50 7.28 -6.27
C ASP A 116 26.35 8.05 -6.90
N ALA A 117 26.18 9.30 -6.48
CA ALA A 117 25.21 10.22 -7.04
C ALA A 117 25.73 10.94 -8.30
N THR A 118 27.02 10.85 -8.61
CA THR A 118 27.64 11.42 -9.81
C THR A 118 27.28 10.54 -11.02
N PRO A 119 26.87 11.11 -12.18
CA PRO A 119 26.91 12.53 -12.58
C PRO A 119 25.62 13.33 -12.29
N GLY A 120 24.74 12.86 -11.41
CA GLY A 120 23.47 13.49 -11.07
C GLY A 120 22.27 12.93 -11.86
N THR A 121 22.51 12.33 -13.01
CA THR A 121 21.50 11.61 -13.78
C THR A 121 22.08 10.37 -14.44
N VAL A 122 21.27 9.34 -14.60
CA VAL A 122 21.64 8.10 -15.30
C VAL A 122 20.54 7.71 -16.28
N THR A 123 20.92 7.22 -17.45
CA THR A 123 19.98 6.81 -18.50
C THR A 123 20.02 5.30 -18.73
N PHE A 124 18.84 4.70 -18.81
CA PHE A 124 18.63 3.29 -19.03
C PHE A 124 17.87 3.02 -20.32
N ILE A 125 18.16 1.90 -20.98
CA ILE A 125 17.44 1.38 -22.16
C ILE A 125 17.19 -0.11 -21.94
N ALA A 126 15.97 -0.58 -22.18
CA ALA A 126 15.68 -2.01 -22.26
C ALA A 126 15.71 -2.49 -23.71
N LYS A 127 16.17 -3.73 -23.91
CA LYS A 127 16.12 -4.44 -25.18
C LYS A 127 15.42 -5.78 -25.02
N VAL A 128 14.60 -6.12 -26.00
CA VAL A 128 14.00 -7.46 -26.16
C VAL A 128 14.38 -7.95 -27.56
N GLY A 129 15.35 -8.87 -27.62
CA GLY A 129 16.04 -9.19 -28.87
C GLY A 129 16.71 -7.94 -29.47
N GLU A 130 16.42 -7.66 -30.75
CA GLU A 130 16.96 -6.50 -31.46
C GLU A 130 16.17 -5.19 -31.23
N ARG A 131 15.00 -5.27 -30.58
CA ARG A 131 14.16 -4.09 -30.32
C ARG A 131 14.59 -3.40 -29.05
N ALA A 132 14.77 -2.08 -29.12
CA ALA A 132 15.08 -1.24 -27.97
C ALA A 132 13.88 -0.39 -27.58
N SER A 133 13.72 -0.14 -26.27
CA SER A 133 12.81 0.87 -25.75
C SER A 133 13.34 2.28 -26.01
N SER A 134 12.47 3.28 -25.83
CA SER A 134 12.95 4.65 -25.61
C SER A 134 13.82 4.72 -24.34
N PRO A 135 14.84 5.59 -24.30
CA PRO A 135 15.66 5.78 -23.11
C PRO A 135 14.84 6.39 -21.97
N LYS A 136 15.15 5.98 -20.73
CA LYS A 136 14.58 6.53 -19.50
C LYS A 136 15.68 7.07 -18.61
N THR A 137 15.56 8.33 -18.22
CA THR A 137 16.54 9.01 -17.36
C THR A 137 16.02 9.09 -15.94
N VAL A 138 16.89 8.79 -14.98
CA VAL A 138 16.65 8.87 -13.54
C VAL A 138 17.60 9.89 -12.93
N VAL A 139 17.06 10.78 -12.10
CA VAL A 139 17.85 11.73 -11.30
C VAL A 139 18.41 11.02 -10.07
N LEU A 140 19.71 11.12 -9.85
CA LEU A 140 20.39 10.59 -8.67
C LEU A 140 20.47 11.67 -7.59
N ARG A 141 19.95 11.35 -6.40
CA ARG A 141 20.05 12.20 -5.22
C ARG A 141 21.18 11.68 -4.33
N PRO A 142 22.01 12.55 -3.74
CA PRO A 142 22.98 12.12 -2.74
C PRO A 142 22.27 11.48 -1.54
N LYS A 143 22.96 10.57 -0.85
CA LYS A 143 22.49 10.03 0.43
C LYS A 143 22.17 11.18 1.39
N PRO A 144 20.92 11.30 1.89
CA PRO A 144 20.56 12.36 2.82
C PRO A 144 21.30 12.21 4.15
N ALA A 145 21.56 13.34 4.81
CA ALA A 145 21.96 13.32 6.21
C ALA A 145 20.82 12.73 7.06
N LEU A 146 21.17 11.95 8.07
CA LEU A 146 20.18 11.39 8.99
C LEU A 146 19.63 12.53 9.88
N PRO A 147 18.31 12.72 9.98
CA PRO A 147 17.74 13.72 10.88
C PRO A 147 18.11 13.44 12.36
N PRO A 148 18.06 14.44 13.26
CA PRO A 148 18.23 14.21 14.69
C PRO A 148 17.26 13.16 15.23
N LEU A 149 17.74 12.29 16.13
CA LEU A 149 16.94 11.23 16.71
C LEU A 149 15.80 11.82 17.56
N LYS A 150 14.57 11.40 17.30
CA LYS A 150 13.40 11.76 18.13
C LYS A 150 12.75 10.54 18.76
N TYR A 151 12.26 10.71 19.98
CA TYR A 151 11.47 9.71 20.69
C TYR A 151 10.01 10.14 20.74
N VAL A 152 9.11 9.19 20.52
CA VAL A 152 7.66 9.41 20.64
C VAL A 152 7.11 8.38 21.60
N ASP A 153 6.58 8.84 22.72
CA ASP A 153 5.90 8.01 23.70
C ASP A 153 4.46 7.71 23.25
N VAL A 154 4.17 6.44 22.97
CA VAL A 154 2.89 5.99 22.42
C VAL A 154 2.02 5.42 23.53
N VAL A 155 0.77 5.87 23.56
CA VAL A 155 -0.29 5.27 24.39
C VAL A 155 -1.41 4.76 23.48
N PHE A 156 -1.78 3.50 23.68
CA PHE A 156 -2.98 2.88 23.14
C PHE A 156 -4.10 2.98 24.18
N HIS A 157 -5.10 3.81 23.90
CA HIS A 157 -6.39 3.83 24.59
C HIS A 157 -7.25 2.69 24.04
N VAL A 158 -7.25 1.55 24.73
CA VAL A 158 -7.94 0.34 24.30
C VAL A 158 -9.32 0.29 24.92
N PHE A 159 -10.34 0.40 24.07
CA PHE A 159 -11.73 0.34 24.49
C PHE A 159 -12.21 -1.11 24.58
N GLU A 160 -12.53 -1.55 25.79
CA GLU A 160 -12.98 -2.91 26.08
C GLU A 160 -14.42 -2.92 26.59
N LEU A 161 -15.24 -3.85 26.10
CA LEU A 161 -16.62 -3.98 26.54
C LEU A 161 -16.64 -4.42 28.01
N LYS A 162 -17.43 -3.73 28.83
CA LYS A 162 -17.63 -4.13 30.23
C LYS A 162 -18.15 -5.55 30.30
N LYS A 163 -17.59 -6.35 31.21
CA LYS A 163 -18.07 -7.71 31.49
C LYS A 163 -19.50 -7.75 32.01
N SER A 164 -19.99 -6.63 32.57
CA SER A 164 -21.37 -6.46 33.02
C SER A 164 -22.33 -6.00 31.91
N ALA A 165 -21.84 -5.66 30.72
CA ALA A 165 -22.69 -5.24 29.61
C ALA A 165 -23.55 -6.42 29.14
N PRO A 166 -24.85 -6.24 28.84
CA PRO A 166 -25.71 -7.32 28.37
C PRO A 166 -25.23 -7.99 27.08
N SER A 167 -24.47 -7.27 26.25
CA SER A 167 -23.88 -7.77 25.01
C SER A 167 -22.55 -8.49 25.18
N TYR A 168 -21.98 -8.52 26.39
CA TYR A 168 -20.71 -9.20 26.65
C TYR A 168 -20.92 -10.71 26.69
N ASN A 169 -20.21 -11.44 25.82
CA ASN A 169 -20.19 -12.89 25.82
C ASN A 169 -18.73 -13.38 25.93
N PRO A 170 -18.34 -14.04 27.04
CA PRO A 170 -16.96 -14.48 27.25
C PRO A 170 -16.48 -15.53 26.25
N LEU A 171 -17.38 -16.21 25.53
CA LEU A 171 -17.02 -17.22 24.53
C LEU A 171 -16.67 -16.61 23.16
N THR A 172 -17.12 -15.39 22.89
CA THR A 172 -16.94 -14.74 21.57
C THR A 172 -16.19 -13.42 21.64
N TYR A 173 -16.16 -12.79 22.82
CA TYR A 173 -15.46 -11.52 23.01
C TYR A 173 -13.95 -11.74 23.09
N GLN A 174 -13.20 -10.98 22.29
CA GLN A 174 -11.74 -11.05 22.25
C GLN A 174 -11.15 -9.73 22.73
N GLU A 175 -10.72 -9.70 24.00
CA GLU A 175 -9.93 -8.60 24.54
C GLU A 175 -8.64 -8.40 23.72
N MET A 176 -8.16 -7.16 23.65
CA MET A 176 -6.90 -6.83 23.00
C MET A 176 -5.73 -7.55 23.66
N ASP A 177 -4.97 -8.26 22.84
CA ASP A 177 -3.73 -8.88 23.28
C ASP A 177 -2.59 -7.86 23.24
N TYR A 178 -1.75 -7.84 24.28
CA TYR A 178 -0.75 -6.78 24.46
C TYR A 178 0.36 -6.89 23.41
N GLU A 179 0.74 -8.13 23.10
CA GLU A 179 1.75 -8.52 22.13
C GLU A 179 1.40 -8.02 20.71
N LEU A 180 0.12 -7.85 20.39
CA LEU A 180 -0.31 -7.27 19.12
C LEU A 180 0.03 -5.78 19.05
N LEU A 181 -0.04 -5.05 20.17
CA LEU A 181 0.36 -3.64 20.23
C LEU A 181 1.88 -3.51 20.06
N GLU A 182 2.65 -4.40 20.69
CA GLU A 182 4.11 -4.46 20.55
C GLU A 182 4.52 -4.75 19.10
N GLN A 183 3.90 -5.75 18.46
CA GLN A 183 4.14 -6.08 17.05
C GLN A 183 3.80 -4.92 16.12
N ALA A 184 2.70 -4.22 16.38
CA ALA A 184 2.29 -3.06 15.60
C ALA A 184 3.31 -1.91 15.71
N LEU A 185 3.82 -1.66 16.91
CA LEU A 185 4.85 -0.66 17.18
C LEU A 185 6.18 -1.02 16.52
N GLN A 186 6.60 -2.28 16.58
CA GLN A 186 7.81 -2.77 15.94
C GLN A 186 7.75 -2.57 14.42
N ASN A 187 6.66 -3.01 13.78
CA ASN A 187 6.48 -2.84 12.34
C ASN A 187 6.44 -1.36 11.94
N MET A 188 5.82 -0.50 12.75
CA MET A 188 5.84 0.95 12.54
C MET A 188 7.27 1.52 12.60
N ASN A 189 8.06 1.16 13.61
CA ASN A 189 9.47 1.57 13.70
C ASN A 189 10.29 1.12 12.49
N ASP A 190 10.05 -0.08 11.97
CA ASP A 190 10.80 -0.60 10.83
C ASP A 190 10.44 0.11 9.52
N VAL A 191 9.18 0.50 9.32
CA VAL A 191 8.73 1.25 8.14
C VAL A 191 9.15 2.71 8.19
N PHE A 192 8.95 3.41 9.32
CA PHE A 192 9.36 4.81 9.47
C PHE A 192 10.87 5.00 9.32
N ASN A 193 11.67 4.04 9.78
CA ASN A 193 13.13 4.11 9.66
C ASN A 193 13.68 3.38 8.43
N ASN A 194 12.81 3.05 7.46
CA ASN A 194 13.16 2.39 6.20
C ASN A 194 14.06 1.15 6.38
N LYS A 195 13.86 0.34 7.43
CA LYS A 195 14.71 -0.86 7.66
C LYS A 195 14.39 -1.98 6.67
N VAL A 196 13.13 -2.08 6.28
CA VAL A 196 12.60 -3.14 5.39
C VAL A 196 12.34 -2.65 3.96
N GLY A 197 12.35 -1.34 3.74
CA GLY A 197 12.06 -0.72 2.45
C GLY A 197 13.27 -0.68 1.51
N ARG A 198 12.98 -0.71 0.21
CA ARG A 198 13.97 -0.59 -0.88
C ARG A 198 13.50 0.36 -1.98
N GLY A 199 12.43 1.12 -1.73
CA GLY A 199 11.88 2.05 -2.71
C GLY A 199 12.93 3.09 -3.15
N PRO A 200 12.88 3.57 -4.40
CA PRO A 200 13.90 4.44 -4.97
C PRO A 200 14.19 5.71 -4.14
N ASN A 201 13.18 6.24 -3.46
CA ASN A 201 13.31 7.43 -2.61
C ASN A 201 13.11 7.12 -1.12
N GLY A 202 13.18 5.86 -0.72
CA GLY A 202 12.98 5.44 0.67
C GLY A 202 14.03 6.06 1.60
N ALA A 203 13.60 6.68 2.70
CA ALA A 203 14.51 7.33 3.64
C ALA A 203 14.13 7.04 5.11
N SER A 204 15.11 7.08 5.99
CA SER A 204 14.89 6.88 7.43
C SER A 204 14.38 8.17 8.08
N ALA A 205 13.26 8.06 8.78
CA ALA A 205 12.76 9.14 9.63
C ALA A 205 13.69 9.43 10.81
N ASN A 206 14.48 8.46 11.29
CA ASN A 206 15.20 8.48 12.57
C ASN A 206 14.31 8.79 13.79
N ILE A 207 13.15 8.14 13.86
CA ILE A 207 12.18 8.28 14.95
C ILE A 207 12.03 6.93 15.66
N VAL A 208 12.08 6.93 16.98
CA VAL A 208 11.81 5.76 17.81
C VAL A 208 10.47 5.94 18.51
N PHE A 209 9.47 5.17 18.07
CA PHE A 209 8.21 5.03 18.76
C PHE A 209 8.37 3.98 19.86
N ARG A 210 8.05 4.34 21.11
CA ARG A 210 8.14 3.44 22.26
C ARG A 210 6.83 3.46 23.03
N LEU A 211 6.48 2.34 23.65
CA LEU A 211 5.31 2.30 24.54
C LEU A 211 5.61 3.16 25.77
N ALA A 212 4.70 4.08 26.08
CA ALA A 212 4.83 4.96 27.23
C ALA A 212 4.97 4.17 28.53
N SER A 213 5.97 4.43 29.37
CA SER A 213 6.08 3.72 30.66
C SER A 213 5.16 4.32 31.72
N LYS A 214 4.85 5.62 31.63
CA LYS A 214 4.04 6.36 32.60
C LYS A 214 2.72 6.83 32.01
N ASN A 215 1.68 6.85 32.85
CA ASN A 215 0.39 7.42 32.51
C ASN A 215 0.38 8.96 32.52
N GLY A 216 -0.74 9.56 32.09
CA GLY A 216 -0.90 11.02 32.05
C GLY A 216 -0.75 11.75 33.40
N ASN A 217 -0.78 11.03 34.52
CA ASN A 217 -0.53 11.56 35.87
C ASN A 217 0.91 11.29 36.36
N GLY A 218 1.77 10.71 35.52
CA GLY A 218 3.17 10.40 35.84
C GLY A 218 3.41 9.09 36.60
N MET A 219 2.38 8.25 36.80
CA MET A 219 2.52 6.94 37.46
C MET A 219 2.92 5.86 36.47
N GLU A 220 3.76 4.91 36.89
CA GLU A 220 4.15 3.76 36.06
C GLU A 220 2.94 2.89 35.67
N LEU A 221 2.93 2.44 34.42
CA LEU A 221 1.93 1.53 33.87
C LEU A 221 2.36 0.07 34.11
N GLN A 222 1.40 -0.78 34.46
CA GLN A 222 1.66 -2.23 34.56
C GLN A 222 2.03 -2.84 33.22
N LYS A 223 1.40 -2.37 32.15
CA LYS A 223 1.72 -2.70 30.76
C LYS A 223 2.04 -1.38 30.04
N PRO A 224 3.32 -1.11 29.70
CA PRO A 224 3.70 0.11 29.00
C PRO A 224 2.81 0.40 27.80
N GLY A 225 2.36 1.64 27.64
CA GLY A 225 1.54 2.11 26.52
C GLY A 225 0.13 1.54 26.47
N TYR A 226 -0.30 0.70 27.42
CA TYR A 226 -1.64 0.13 27.44
C TYR A 226 -2.53 0.87 28.45
N ASN A 227 -3.55 1.56 27.95
CA ASN A 227 -4.56 2.23 28.76
C ASN A 227 -5.95 1.65 28.44
N ARG A 228 -6.47 0.78 29.33
CA ARG A 228 -7.80 0.19 29.18
C ARG A 228 -8.89 1.19 29.56
N ILE A 229 -9.87 1.34 28.68
CA ILE A 229 -11.08 2.13 28.93
C ILE A 229 -12.28 1.21 28.75
N ASP A 230 -12.99 0.95 29.84
CA ASP A 230 -14.19 0.14 29.78
C ASP A 230 -15.37 0.94 29.19
N TYR A 231 -16.12 0.34 28.27
CA TYR A 231 -17.31 0.93 27.68
C TYR A 231 -18.53 0.00 27.72
N ASP A 232 -19.70 0.59 27.50
CA ASP A 232 -20.98 -0.08 27.35
C ASP A 232 -21.88 0.76 26.43
N GLU A 233 -23.10 0.27 26.20
CA GLU A 233 -24.12 0.91 25.37
C GLU A 233 -24.67 2.25 25.95
N ASN A 234 -24.42 2.54 27.22
CA ASN A 234 -24.80 3.82 27.80
C ASN A 234 -23.86 4.92 27.29
N ASN A 235 -22.57 4.60 27.21
CA ASN A 235 -21.51 5.54 26.85
C ASN A 235 -21.21 5.58 25.35
N ILE A 236 -21.28 4.43 24.66
CA ILE A 236 -21.06 4.37 23.21
C ILE A 236 -22.19 3.59 22.56
N LYS A 237 -22.96 4.27 21.70
CA LYS A 237 -24.16 3.68 21.10
C LYS A 237 -23.80 2.62 20.04
N PRO A 238 -24.54 1.51 19.98
CA PRO A 238 -24.42 0.56 18.89
C PRO A 238 -24.91 1.17 17.57
N SER A 239 -24.51 0.57 16.46
CA SER A 239 -25.03 0.84 15.11
C SER A 239 -25.50 -0.47 14.47
N SER A 240 -26.24 -0.38 13.36
CA SER A 240 -26.70 -1.54 12.59
C SER A 240 -25.57 -2.45 12.08
N TRP A 241 -24.33 -1.95 12.06
CA TRP A 241 -23.12 -2.66 11.64
C TRP A 241 -22.14 -2.86 12.82
N GLY A 242 -22.63 -2.81 14.05
CA GLY A 242 -21.85 -2.98 15.26
C GLY A 242 -21.67 -1.66 16.02
N PHE A 243 -20.58 -0.94 15.74
CA PHE A 243 -20.14 0.21 16.54
C PHE A 243 -20.44 1.55 15.83
N ASN A 244 -20.86 2.58 16.57
CA ASN A 244 -21.09 3.92 16.01
C ASN A 244 -19.88 4.85 16.24
N VAL A 245 -19.13 5.13 15.18
CA VAL A 245 -17.92 5.99 15.22
C VAL A 245 -18.24 7.41 15.69
N SER A 246 -19.36 8.00 15.27
CA SER A 246 -19.73 9.36 15.68
C SER A 246 -20.04 9.45 17.17
N SER A 247 -20.76 8.46 17.72
CA SER A 247 -21.02 8.36 19.17
C SER A 247 -19.73 8.20 19.96
N PHE A 248 -18.75 7.49 19.41
CA PHE A 248 -17.45 7.33 20.02
C PHE A 248 -16.64 8.62 20.07
N ILE A 249 -16.56 9.33 18.93
CA ILE A 249 -15.88 10.62 18.84
C ILE A 249 -16.52 11.61 19.81
N ALA A 250 -17.86 11.66 19.87
CA ALA A 250 -18.59 12.47 20.84
C ALA A 250 -18.21 12.10 22.28
N TYR A 251 -18.21 10.80 22.62
CA TYR A 251 -17.81 10.33 23.95
C TYR A 251 -16.38 10.75 24.32
N ILE A 252 -15.39 10.61 23.43
CA ILE A 252 -14.01 11.07 23.70
C ILE A 252 -13.98 12.59 23.91
N ASN A 253 -14.69 13.36 23.08
CA ASN A 253 -14.68 14.82 23.17
C ASN A 253 -15.36 15.33 24.46
N GLU A 254 -16.49 14.75 24.86
CA GLU A 254 -17.15 15.01 26.14
C GLU A 254 -16.27 14.63 27.35
N ASN A 255 -15.29 13.75 27.11
CA ASN A 255 -14.38 13.21 28.10
C ASN A 255 -12.91 13.50 27.73
N ALA A 256 -12.62 14.73 27.27
CA ALA A 256 -11.31 15.11 26.73
C ALA A 256 -10.14 14.89 27.70
N ASN A 257 -10.41 14.79 29.01
CA ASN A 257 -9.44 14.40 30.03
C ASN A 257 -8.86 12.98 29.84
N ARG A 258 -9.51 12.12 29.03
CA ARG A 258 -9.01 10.79 28.67
C ARG A 258 -7.93 10.84 27.59
N ILE A 259 -7.87 11.91 26.79
CA ILE A 259 -6.78 12.17 25.87
C ILE A 259 -5.58 12.58 26.72
N TRP A 260 -4.51 11.79 26.75
CA TRP A 260 -3.31 12.20 27.47
C TRP A 260 -2.65 13.38 26.77
N ASP A 261 -1.82 14.13 27.51
CA ASP A 261 -1.21 15.36 27.02
C ASP A 261 -0.60 15.18 25.61
N PRO A 262 -1.19 15.79 24.55
CA PRO A 262 -0.78 15.55 23.16
C PRO A 262 0.61 16.07 22.84
N GLU A 263 1.19 16.91 23.68
CA GLU A 263 2.60 17.34 23.55
C GLU A 263 3.58 16.31 24.11
N LYS A 264 3.11 15.36 24.92
CA LYS A 264 3.94 14.30 25.52
C LYS A 264 3.68 12.93 24.92
N TYR A 265 2.47 12.68 24.48
CA TYR A 265 2.03 11.35 24.05
C TYR A 265 1.45 11.36 22.64
N LEU A 266 1.74 10.30 21.88
CA LEU A 266 0.98 9.94 20.70
C LEU A 266 -0.24 9.12 21.14
N ASN A 267 -1.40 9.77 21.19
CA ASN A 267 -2.67 9.17 21.59
C ASN A 267 -3.25 8.33 20.44
N ILE A 268 -3.09 7.01 20.50
CA ILE A 268 -3.72 6.07 19.59
C ILE A 268 -4.93 5.45 20.28
N VAL A 269 -6.08 5.53 19.64
CA VAL A 269 -7.35 5.10 20.19
C VAL A 269 -7.82 3.87 19.42
N VAL A 270 -7.87 2.73 20.11
CA VAL A 270 -8.29 1.46 19.52
C VAL A 270 -9.79 1.31 19.68
N ILE A 271 -10.48 1.46 18.55
CA ILE A 271 -11.93 1.55 18.47
C ILE A 271 -12.47 0.13 18.26
N PRO A 272 -13.45 -0.35 19.06
CA PRO A 272 -14.01 -1.69 18.96
C PRO A 272 -15.01 -1.76 17.79
N SER A 273 -14.54 -1.36 16.61
CA SER A 273 -15.24 -1.41 15.34
C SER A 273 -14.57 -2.41 14.40
N GLY A 274 -15.35 -2.88 13.42
CA GLY A 274 -14.81 -3.57 12.25
C GLY A 274 -13.91 -2.67 11.41
N ALA A 275 -13.42 -3.23 10.30
CA ALA A 275 -12.54 -2.53 9.37
C ALA A 275 -13.22 -1.26 8.84
N ASN A 276 -12.71 -0.11 9.24
CA ASN A 276 -13.19 1.20 8.80
C ASN A 276 -12.01 2.16 8.78
N MET A 277 -11.83 2.84 7.64
CA MET A 277 -10.75 3.81 7.42
C MET A 277 -11.20 5.25 7.74
N SER A 278 -12.51 5.47 7.89
CA SER A 278 -13.10 6.77 8.25
C SER A 278 -13.23 6.90 9.76
N MET A 279 -12.09 6.91 10.45
CA MET A 279 -12.03 7.03 11.91
C MET A 279 -11.97 8.47 12.40
N GLY A 280 -12.05 9.47 11.52
CA GLY A 280 -12.14 10.88 11.91
C GLY A 280 -10.83 11.53 12.35
N THR A 281 -9.68 10.85 12.25
CA THR A 281 -8.36 11.47 12.41
C THR A 281 -8.12 12.44 11.27
N LYS A 282 -7.83 13.70 11.62
CA LYS A 282 -7.49 14.73 10.64
C LYS A 282 -5.98 14.84 10.46
N THR A 283 -5.59 15.19 9.23
CA THR A 283 -4.28 15.76 8.96
C THR A 283 -4.14 17.09 9.73
N PRO A 284 -2.92 17.55 10.02
CA PRO A 284 -2.70 18.79 10.75
C PRO A 284 -3.49 19.96 10.14
N GLN A 285 -4.15 20.75 11.00
CA GLN A 285 -4.98 21.89 10.58
C GLN A 285 -4.33 23.24 10.88
N TRP A 286 -3.38 23.29 11.82
CA TRP A 286 -2.70 24.50 12.26
C TRP A 286 -1.19 24.30 12.25
N GLN A 287 -0.46 25.39 12.06
CA GLN A 287 0.99 25.46 12.12
C GLN A 287 1.45 26.80 12.72
N VAL A 288 2.56 26.78 13.41
CA VAL A 288 3.34 27.96 13.77
C VAL A 288 4.36 28.21 12.66
N VAL A 289 4.45 29.45 12.20
CA VAL A 289 5.41 29.87 11.18
C VAL A 289 6.23 31.00 11.76
N ALA A 290 7.53 30.75 11.99
CA ALA A 290 8.43 31.77 12.50
C ALA A 290 8.73 32.83 11.42
N ASP A 291 9.13 34.02 11.85
CA ASP A 291 9.49 35.12 10.95
C ASP A 291 10.55 34.69 9.92
N GLY A 292 10.23 34.86 8.65
CA GLY A 292 11.11 34.51 7.53
C GLY A 292 11.08 33.02 7.13
N GLU A 293 10.24 32.19 7.75
CA GLU A 293 10.01 30.81 7.31
C GLU A 293 8.77 30.68 6.41
N GLU A 294 8.80 29.67 5.53
CA GLU A 294 7.66 29.33 4.69
C GLU A 294 6.68 28.38 5.41
N PRO A 295 5.36 28.57 5.22
CA PRO A 295 4.37 27.64 5.73
C PRO A 295 4.47 26.27 5.04
N ILE A 296 4.19 25.21 5.79
CA ILE A 296 4.01 23.87 5.26
C ILE A 296 2.79 23.87 4.33
N ALA A 297 3.01 23.57 3.05
CA ALA A 297 1.95 23.53 2.05
C ALA A 297 0.84 22.54 2.43
N GLY A 298 -0.41 22.94 2.22
CA GLY A 298 -1.60 22.13 2.53
C GLY A 298 -2.07 22.13 3.98
N ILE A 299 -1.40 22.87 4.88
CA ILE A 299 -1.89 23.12 6.24
C ILE A 299 -2.50 24.54 6.27
N PRO A 300 -3.82 24.67 6.48
CA PRO A 300 -4.55 25.88 6.11
C PRO A 300 -4.39 27.06 7.09
N ASN A 301 -4.18 26.82 8.38
CA ASN A 301 -4.22 27.87 9.40
C ASN A 301 -2.83 28.12 10.00
N VAL A 302 -2.46 29.39 10.12
CA VAL A 302 -1.28 29.85 10.87
C VAL A 302 -1.73 30.38 12.22
N VAL A 303 -1.02 30.01 13.28
CA VAL A 303 -1.25 30.46 14.66
C VAL A 303 0.03 31.01 15.27
N ASP A 304 -0.11 31.88 16.28
CA ASP A 304 1.02 32.61 16.88
C ASP A 304 1.90 31.73 17.79
N ASP A 305 1.32 30.68 18.37
CA ASP A 305 2.02 29.78 19.29
C ASP A 305 1.54 28.32 19.18
N TYR A 306 2.15 27.44 19.97
CA TYR A 306 1.88 26.01 19.97
C TYR A 306 0.63 25.60 20.76
N THR A 307 -0.15 26.56 21.27
CA THR A 307 -1.39 26.26 21.99
C THR A 307 -2.33 25.50 21.07
N ILE A 308 -2.73 24.31 21.49
CA ILE A 308 -3.66 23.46 20.73
C ILE A 308 -5.02 24.16 20.64
N PRO A 309 -5.46 24.65 19.46
CA PRO A 309 -6.67 25.46 19.36
C PRO A 309 -7.93 24.66 19.73
N THR A 310 -7.89 23.35 19.51
CA THR A 310 -8.97 22.43 19.91
C THR A 310 -8.38 21.10 20.33
N ARG A 311 -8.37 20.82 21.63
CA ARG A 311 -7.99 19.51 22.19
C ARG A 311 -9.16 18.54 22.09
N ASP A 312 -9.42 18.07 20.88
CA ASP A 312 -10.44 17.07 20.58
C ASP A 312 -9.84 15.83 19.93
N TYR A 313 -10.65 14.80 19.80
CA TYR A 313 -10.28 13.56 19.15
C TYR A 313 -9.70 13.76 17.74
N ALA A 314 -10.32 14.60 16.90
CA ALA A 314 -9.93 14.74 15.50
C ALA A 314 -8.54 15.35 15.34
N ASN A 315 -8.17 16.26 16.25
CA ASN A 315 -6.94 17.03 16.19
C ASN A 315 -5.82 16.46 17.06
N THR A 316 -6.11 15.60 18.03
CA THR A 316 -5.09 15.11 18.99
C THR A 316 -5.00 13.59 19.12
N CYS A 317 -5.90 12.84 18.46
CA CYS A 317 -5.92 11.38 18.50
C CYS A 317 -5.81 10.74 17.11
N ILE A 318 -5.30 9.51 17.12
CA ILE A 318 -5.33 8.59 15.98
C ILE A 318 -6.35 7.50 16.25
N GLY A 319 -7.40 7.42 15.44
CA GLY A 319 -8.37 6.34 15.51
C GLY A 319 -7.94 5.15 14.66
N VAL A 320 -7.91 3.97 15.26
CA VAL A 320 -7.66 2.71 14.53
C VAL A 320 -8.72 1.68 14.90
N PRO A 321 -9.26 0.93 13.92
CA PRO A 321 -10.20 -0.14 14.21
C PRO A 321 -9.49 -1.31 14.89
N GLN A 322 -10.15 -1.97 15.84
CA GLN A 322 -9.60 -3.12 16.57
C GLN A 322 -9.20 -4.27 15.63
N THR A 323 -9.90 -4.42 14.49
CA THR A 323 -9.57 -5.44 13.48
C THR A 323 -8.21 -5.21 12.80
N LEU A 324 -7.63 -4.00 12.88
CA LEU A 324 -6.28 -3.73 12.36
C LEU A 324 -5.23 -4.61 13.04
N PHE A 325 -5.40 -4.89 14.34
CA PHE A 325 -4.48 -5.66 15.16
C PHE A 325 -4.59 -7.17 14.97
N ARG A 326 -5.62 -7.63 14.25
CA ARG A 326 -5.83 -9.05 13.94
C ARG A 326 -5.91 -9.21 12.42
N PRO A 327 -4.83 -8.89 11.70
CA PRO A 327 -4.84 -9.01 10.26
C PRO A 327 -4.92 -10.50 9.88
N GLY A 328 -5.49 -10.79 8.70
CA GLY A 328 -5.54 -12.15 8.19
C GLY A 328 -4.14 -12.78 8.09
N SER A 329 -4.08 -14.11 8.04
CA SER A 329 -2.81 -14.87 8.00
C SER A 329 -1.82 -14.31 6.96
N GLY A 330 -0.55 -14.17 7.36
CA GLY A 330 0.53 -13.67 6.52
C GLY A 330 0.61 -12.15 6.36
N LYS A 331 -0.31 -11.38 6.96
CA LYS A 331 -0.28 -9.91 6.94
C LYS A 331 0.28 -9.35 8.24
N LYS A 332 0.95 -8.19 8.16
CA LYS A 332 1.45 -7.44 9.32
C LYS A 332 0.40 -6.45 9.83
N ILE A 333 0.54 -6.01 11.08
CA ILE A 333 -0.26 -4.92 11.63
C ILE A 333 0.31 -3.59 11.11
N GLU A 334 -0.49 -2.83 10.36
CA GLU A 334 -0.05 -1.63 9.62
C GLU A 334 -0.57 -0.34 10.30
N LEU A 335 0.07 0.08 11.40
CA LEU A 335 -0.25 1.36 12.06
C LEU A 335 0.29 2.58 11.29
N TYR A 336 1.37 2.39 10.54
CA TYR A 336 2.11 3.47 9.92
C TYR A 336 1.31 4.38 8.98
N PRO A 337 0.26 3.95 8.23
CA PRO A 337 -0.50 4.87 7.39
C PRO A 337 -1.32 5.87 8.21
N PHE A 338 -1.85 5.41 9.35
CA PHE A 338 -2.63 6.25 10.28
C PHE A 338 -1.74 7.27 10.97
N VAL A 339 -0.56 6.84 11.44
CA VAL A 339 0.43 7.72 12.07
C VAL A 339 1.07 8.66 11.06
N GLY A 340 1.35 8.21 9.83
CA GLY A 340 1.80 9.07 8.74
C GLY A 340 0.79 10.17 8.41
N SER A 341 -0.50 9.83 8.34
CA SER A 341 -1.59 10.80 8.14
C SER A 341 -1.67 11.82 9.28
N PHE A 342 -1.48 11.35 10.52
CA PHE A 342 -1.46 12.21 11.70
C PHE A 342 -0.31 13.23 11.63
N TYR A 343 0.86 12.83 11.13
CA TYR A 343 1.98 13.74 10.88
C TYR A 343 1.97 14.37 9.47
N GLY A 344 0.79 14.45 8.85
CA GLY A 344 0.56 15.29 7.67
C GLY A 344 0.96 14.70 6.33
N ILE A 345 1.25 13.40 6.26
CA ILE A 345 1.50 12.71 5.00
C ILE A 345 0.17 12.30 4.36
N LEU A 346 0.06 12.49 3.04
CA LEU A 346 -1.16 12.22 2.30
C LEU A 346 -1.03 10.91 1.50
N GLY A 347 -2.17 10.26 1.23
CA GLY A 347 -2.22 9.03 0.46
C GLY A 347 -1.77 9.19 -0.99
N THR A 348 -1.24 8.14 -1.60
CA THR A 348 -0.68 8.19 -2.97
C THR A 348 -1.72 7.99 -4.09
N ASN A 349 -2.89 7.43 -3.76
CA ASN A 349 -4.05 7.35 -4.65
C ASN A 349 -4.76 8.71 -4.70
N ARG A 350 -4.46 9.51 -5.73
CA ARG A 350 -4.97 10.87 -5.87
C ARG A 350 -5.31 11.17 -7.32
N LYS A 351 -6.35 11.98 -7.52
CA LYS A 351 -6.70 12.51 -8.84
C LYS A 351 -5.57 13.35 -9.41
N VAL A 352 -5.34 13.24 -10.72
CA VAL A 352 -4.31 14.04 -11.40
C VAL A 352 -4.45 15.52 -11.05
N GLY A 353 -3.33 16.14 -10.63
CA GLY A 353 -3.28 17.53 -10.19
C GLY A 353 -3.51 17.74 -8.68
N ASN A 354 -3.98 16.73 -7.95
CA ASN A 354 -4.16 16.81 -6.50
C ASN A 354 -2.93 16.24 -5.77
N THR A 355 -1.90 17.07 -5.58
CA THR A 355 -0.61 16.67 -4.98
C THR A 355 -0.72 16.15 -3.54
N ASP A 356 0.25 15.34 -3.11
CA ASP A 356 0.53 14.99 -1.71
C ASP A 356 1.57 15.92 -1.05
N TYR A 357 2.01 16.95 -1.79
CA TYR A 357 3.07 17.91 -1.45
C TYR A 357 4.48 17.29 -1.34
N CYS A 358 4.70 16.09 -1.87
CA CYS A 358 5.99 15.41 -1.86
C CYS A 358 6.39 15.06 -3.30
N THR A 359 7.46 15.66 -3.81
CA THR A 359 7.78 15.57 -5.25
C THR A 359 8.36 14.22 -5.66
N ASP A 360 8.92 13.49 -4.71
CA ASP A 360 9.53 12.18 -4.91
C ASP A 360 8.56 10.99 -4.71
N THR A 361 7.27 11.27 -4.48
CA THR A 361 6.20 10.27 -4.36
C THR A 361 5.60 9.95 -5.72
N GLN A 362 5.47 8.65 -6.01
CA GLN A 362 4.72 8.19 -7.18
C GLN A 362 3.21 8.20 -6.91
N LEU A 363 2.54 9.23 -7.43
CA LEU A 363 1.09 9.40 -7.36
C LEU A 363 0.39 8.73 -8.54
N TYR A 364 -0.78 8.16 -8.28
CA TYR A 364 -1.60 7.49 -9.28
C TYR A 364 -3.08 7.78 -9.07
N ASP A 365 -3.87 7.73 -10.15
CA ASP A 365 -5.33 7.91 -10.10
C ASP A 365 -6.00 6.54 -10.28
N GLY A 366 -6.83 6.15 -9.31
CA GLY A 366 -7.41 4.81 -9.15
C GLY A 366 -8.46 4.40 -10.20
N SER A 367 -8.27 4.67 -11.49
CA SER A 367 -9.12 4.10 -12.53
C SER A 367 -8.48 2.85 -13.14
N GLY A 368 -8.68 1.67 -12.52
CA GLY A 368 -8.62 0.40 -13.24
C GLY A 368 -7.52 -0.62 -12.88
N ILE A 369 -6.76 -0.46 -11.79
CA ILE A 369 -5.71 -1.42 -11.40
C ILE A 369 -5.94 -1.87 -9.95
N TRP A 370 -6.76 -2.91 -9.78
CA TRP A 370 -7.25 -3.32 -8.45
C TRP A 370 -6.63 -4.62 -7.93
N SER A 371 -5.91 -5.37 -8.76
CA SER A 371 -5.39 -6.70 -8.41
C SER A 371 -3.87 -6.84 -8.52
N GLU A 372 -3.15 -5.78 -8.90
CA GLU A 372 -1.71 -5.87 -9.18
C GLU A 372 -0.89 -4.99 -8.24
N LEU A 373 0.31 -5.48 -7.92
CA LEU A 373 1.33 -4.74 -7.17
C LEU A 373 1.96 -3.62 -8.01
N LYS A 374 1.83 -3.71 -9.34
CA LYS A 374 2.28 -2.68 -10.28
C LYS A 374 1.17 -1.67 -10.49
N LYS A 375 1.49 -0.39 -10.46
CA LYS A 375 0.56 0.73 -10.70
C LYS A 375 1.11 1.63 -11.80
N VAL A 376 0.26 2.46 -12.37
CA VAL A 376 0.64 3.47 -13.37
C VAL A 376 0.57 4.84 -12.72
N SER A 377 1.69 5.56 -12.64
CA SER A 377 1.72 6.92 -12.08
C SER A 377 1.14 7.94 -13.06
N TRP A 378 0.90 9.16 -12.59
CA TRP A 378 0.35 10.26 -13.41
C TRP A 378 1.16 10.60 -14.67
N ASN A 379 2.46 10.30 -14.68
CA ASN A 379 3.32 10.47 -15.85
C ASN A 379 3.21 9.31 -16.87
N GLY A 380 2.34 8.33 -16.64
CA GLY A 380 2.16 7.15 -17.48
C GLY A 380 3.16 6.01 -17.25
N ASP A 381 4.12 6.18 -16.34
CA ASP A 381 5.10 5.14 -16.03
C ASP A 381 4.58 4.12 -15.01
N LYS A 382 4.90 2.85 -15.23
CA LYS A 382 4.58 1.76 -14.32
C LYS A 382 5.58 1.76 -13.18
N PHE A 383 5.12 1.46 -11.97
CA PHE A 383 5.97 1.37 -10.79
C PHE A 383 5.47 0.32 -9.81
N LEU A 384 6.36 -0.12 -8.91
CA LEU A 384 6.00 -1.03 -7.83
C LEU A 384 5.40 -0.25 -6.66
N ALA A 385 4.18 -0.60 -6.28
CA ALA A 385 3.49 0.00 -5.15
C ALA A 385 4.20 -0.36 -3.83
N ASN A 386 4.98 0.57 -3.27
CA ASN A 386 5.78 0.35 -2.06
C ASN A 386 5.62 1.43 -0.97
N ASN A 387 5.00 2.57 -1.32
CA ASN A 387 4.82 3.68 -0.39
C ASN A 387 3.91 3.29 0.79
N ALA A 388 4.30 3.66 2.00
CA ALA A 388 3.59 3.40 3.24
C ALA A 388 2.18 4.03 3.29
N MET A 389 1.93 5.05 2.48
CA MET A 389 0.65 5.77 2.38
C MET A 389 -0.24 5.31 1.23
N ASP A 390 0.12 4.18 0.62
CA ASP A 390 -0.66 3.60 -0.44
C ASP A 390 -1.98 2.99 0.07
N ASP A 391 -2.94 2.87 -0.84
CA ASP A 391 -4.29 2.40 -0.53
C ASP A 391 -4.27 0.95 -0.03
N ASN A 392 -4.77 0.74 1.19
CA ASN A 392 -4.72 -0.55 1.86
C ASN A 392 -5.70 -1.59 1.30
N ARG A 393 -6.61 -1.18 0.41
CA ARG A 393 -7.56 -2.07 -0.27
C ARG A 393 -6.91 -2.89 -1.38
N TYR A 394 -5.74 -2.46 -1.86
CA TYR A 394 -5.08 -3.04 -3.03
C TYR A 394 -3.68 -3.58 -2.69
N PRO A 395 -3.14 -4.50 -3.53
CA PRO A 395 -1.78 -5.00 -3.35
C PRO A 395 -0.75 -3.86 -3.35
N SER A 396 0.07 -3.85 -2.30
CA SER A 396 1.14 -2.87 -2.10
C SER A 396 2.10 -3.43 -1.05
N LEU A 397 3.39 -3.15 -1.20
CA LEU A 397 4.40 -3.55 -0.21
C LEU A 397 4.33 -2.68 1.04
N ARG A 398 3.88 -1.42 0.90
CA ARG A 398 3.73 -0.42 1.97
C ARG A 398 4.86 -0.44 3.01
N ASN A 399 6.11 -0.42 2.54
CA ASN A 399 7.28 -0.71 3.36
C ASN A 399 8.26 0.46 3.50
N ASN A 400 8.00 1.62 2.90
CA ASN A 400 8.78 2.83 3.11
C ASN A 400 7.98 4.13 2.94
N PHE A 401 8.43 5.18 3.64
CA PHE A 401 8.13 6.57 3.28
C PHE A 401 9.23 7.12 2.37
N THR A 402 8.93 8.12 1.55
CA THR A 402 9.95 8.81 0.74
C THR A 402 10.68 9.88 1.54
N LEU A 403 11.81 10.38 1.05
CA LEU A 403 12.58 11.44 1.70
C LEU A 403 11.79 12.74 1.84
N ASP A 404 11.01 13.14 0.83
CA ASP A 404 10.19 14.36 0.94
C ASP A 404 9.05 14.15 1.94
N GLN A 405 8.46 12.96 2.00
CA GLN A 405 7.48 12.61 3.04
C GLN A 405 8.09 12.66 4.45
N ILE A 406 9.30 12.13 4.64
CA ILE A 406 10.02 12.24 5.91
C ILE A 406 10.31 13.70 6.27
N THR A 407 10.74 14.50 5.31
CA THR A 407 11.03 15.93 5.52
C THR A 407 9.76 16.66 5.97
N ARG A 408 8.65 16.44 5.28
CA ARG A 408 7.33 17.00 5.64
C ARG A 408 6.88 16.56 7.03
N MET A 409 7.04 15.28 7.36
CA MET A 409 6.70 14.73 8.66
C MET A 409 7.47 15.43 9.79
N ARG A 410 8.78 15.62 9.60
CA ARG A 410 9.63 16.33 10.57
C ARG A 410 9.19 17.78 10.76
N GLN A 411 8.89 18.49 9.68
CA GLN A 411 8.34 19.84 9.75
C GLN A 411 7.02 19.89 10.53
N VAL A 412 6.13 18.91 10.32
CA VAL A 412 4.87 18.83 11.08
C VAL A 412 5.12 18.60 12.57
N MET A 413 6.05 17.71 12.93
CA MET A 413 6.40 17.46 14.33
C MET A 413 7.05 18.66 15.01
N GLU A 414 7.61 19.60 14.25
CA GLU A 414 8.23 20.82 14.78
C GLU A 414 7.22 21.96 14.84
N LYS A 415 6.36 22.12 13.83
CA LYS A 415 5.56 23.32 13.62
C LYS A 415 4.08 23.19 13.98
N CYS A 416 3.52 21.99 14.10
CA CYS A 416 2.08 21.82 14.23
C CYS A 416 1.63 21.58 15.68
N PRO A 417 0.78 22.47 16.26
CA PRO A 417 0.19 22.26 17.58
C PRO A 417 -0.50 20.90 17.72
N GLY A 418 -0.21 20.18 18.81
CA GLY A 418 -0.80 18.88 19.11
C GLY A 418 -0.24 17.72 18.28
N ARG A 419 0.81 17.97 17.48
CA ARG A 419 1.57 16.98 16.71
C ARG A 419 3.06 16.99 17.06
N ASN A 420 3.46 17.80 18.02
CA ASN A 420 4.82 18.09 18.47
C ASN A 420 5.27 17.22 19.66
N ASN A 421 4.82 15.97 19.72
CA ASN A 421 5.18 15.00 20.78
C ASN A 421 6.52 14.25 20.54
N GLY A 422 7.34 14.78 19.64
CA GLY A 422 8.67 14.25 19.36
C GLY A 422 9.70 14.85 20.32
N LEU A 423 10.10 14.08 21.32
CA LEU A 423 11.06 14.45 22.34
C LEU A 423 12.50 14.31 21.80
N ASP A 424 13.29 15.36 21.99
CA ASP A 424 14.74 15.31 21.82
C ASP A 424 15.37 14.62 23.05
N GLN A 425 16.54 13.99 22.88
CA GLN A 425 17.26 13.34 23.99
C GLN A 425 17.92 14.34 24.94
#